data_AF-A0A3D0SY42-F1
#
_entry.id   AF-A0A3D0SY42-F1
#
_cell.length_a   1.000
_cell.length_b   1.000
_cell.length_c   1.000
_cell.angle_alpha   90.00
_cell.angle_beta   90.00
_cell.angle_gamma   90.00
#
_symmetry.space_group_name_H-M   'P 1'
#
loop_
_entity.id
_entity.type
_entity.pdbx_description
1 polymer ?
#
loop_
_entity_poly.entity_id
_entity_poly.type
_entity_poly.pdbx_seq_one_letter_code
_entity_poly.pdbx_strand_id
1 'polypeptide(L)' 'MNAEHSPWLLRPAHNSDLAALLALENNCFSADRLSRRSFRHYLQSSNAEMVVADAEG' A
#
# COMPACT_ATOMS: atom_id res chain seq x y z
N MET A 1 -15.05 -26.29 -11.12
CA MET A 1 -14.68 -25.43 -9.97
C MET A 1 -13.75 -24.38 -10.54
N ASN A 2 -14.29 -23.25 -11.00
CA ASN A 2 -13.48 -22.20 -11.62
C ASN A 2 -12.91 -21.36 -10.47
N ALA A 3 -11.59 -21.31 -10.36
CA ALA A 3 -10.94 -20.40 -9.43
C ALA A 3 -11.12 -18.99 -9.97
N GLU A 4 -11.96 -18.20 -9.29
CA GLU A 4 -12.08 -16.76 -9.52
C GLU A 4 -10.72 -16.12 -9.18
N HIS A 5 -9.89 -15.83 -10.18
CA HIS A 5 -8.62 -15.15 -9.95
C HIS A 5 -8.90 -13.71 -9.51
N SER A 6 -8.26 -13.29 -8.41
CA SER A 6 -8.40 -11.93 -7.91
C SER A 6 -7.83 -10.94 -8.93
N PRO A 7 -8.50 -9.80 -9.20
CA PRO A 7 -8.04 -8.81 -10.17
C PRO A 7 -6.80 -8.02 -9.71
N TRP A 8 -6.20 -8.39 -8.58
CA TRP A 8 -5.12 -7.65 -7.95
C TRP A 8 -3.74 -8.16 -8.39
N LEU A 9 -2.89 -7.24 -8.83
CA LEU A 9 -1.46 -7.46 -8.98
C LEU A 9 -0.74 -7.10 -7.68
N LEU A 10 -0.02 -8.04 -7.09
CA LEU A 10 0.85 -7.79 -5.94
C LEU A 10 2.24 -7.34 -6.44
N ARG A 11 2.69 -6.17 -6.00
CA ARG A 11 4.02 -5.62 -6.33
C ARG A 11 4.67 -4.91 -5.15
N PRO A 12 6.00 -4.78 -5.12
CA PRO A 12 6.67 -3.90 -4.16
C PRO A 12 6.13 -2.47 -4.26
N ALA A 13 5.90 -1.85 -3.11
CA ALA A 13 5.47 -0.47 -3.02
C ALA A 13 6.61 0.47 -3.42
N HIS A 14 6.29 1.51 -4.17
CA HIS A 14 7.24 2.51 -4.63
C HIS A 14 6.90 3.89 -4.06
N ASN A 15 7.85 4.82 -4.11
CA ASN A 15 7.64 6.19 -3.57
C ASN A 15 6.44 6.92 -4.22
N SER A 16 6.07 6.56 -5.45
CA SER A 16 4.90 7.08 -6.16
C SER A 16 3.58 6.68 -5.52
N ASP A 17 3.53 5.55 -4.81
CA ASP A 17 2.31 5.04 -4.15
C ASP A 17 1.95 5.82 -2.89
N LEU A 18 2.86 6.65 -2.36
CA LEU A 18 2.68 7.36 -1.09
C LEU A 18 1.37 8.14 -1.00
N ALA A 19 0.95 8.79 -2.08
CA ALA A 19 -0.30 9.56 -2.09
C ALA A 19 -1.54 8.63 -2.00
N ALA A 20 -1.55 7.54 -2.76
CA ALA A 20 -2.64 6.56 -2.76
C ALA A 20 -2.73 5.82 -1.42
N LEU A 21 -1.58 5.40 -0.86
CA LEU A 21 -1.50 4.76 0.47
C LEU A 21 -2.05 5.66 1.58
N LEU A 22 -1.74 6.96 1.55
CA LEU A 22 -2.31 7.93 2.50
C LEU A 22 -3.81 8.10 2.33
N ALA A 23 -4.32 8.10 1.10
CA ALA A 23 -5.74 8.20 0.84
C ALA A 23 -6.47 6.97 1.42
N LEU A 24 -5.94 5.77 1.18
CA LEU A 24 -6.44 4.53 1.76
C LEU A 24 -6.43 4.57 3.29
N GLU A 25 -5.31 4.95 3.90
CA GLU A 25 -5.17 5.04 5.36
C GLU A 25 -6.23 5.96 5.99
N ASN A 26 -6.45 7.13 5.37
CA ASN A 26 -7.43 8.10 5.86
C ASN A 26 -8.88 7.63 5.69
N ASN A 27 -9.15 6.81 4.69
CA ASN A 27 -10.47 6.25 4.42
C ASN A 27 -10.78 5.03 5.31
N CYS A 28 -9.79 4.17 5.54
CA CYS A 28 -9.97 2.92 6.26
C CYS A 28 -9.94 3.09 7.78
N PHE A 29 -9.16 4.05 8.30
CA PHE A 29 -8.96 4.23 9.73
C PHE A 29 -9.44 5.60 10.18
N SER A 30 -10.16 5.67 11.30
CA SER A 30 -10.55 6.94 11.94
C SER A 30 -9.57 7.40 13.04
N ALA A 31 -8.74 6.48 13.55
CA ALA A 31 -7.73 6.71 14.58
C ALA A 31 -6.51 5.80 14.35
N ASP A 32 -5.41 6.06 15.07
CA ASP A 32 -4.15 5.30 15.00
C ASP A 32 -3.56 5.14 13.58
N ARG A 33 -3.66 6.21 12.78
CA ARG A 33 -3.22 6.21 11.39
C ARG A 33 -1.70 6.22 11.26
N LEU A 34 -1.20 5.47 10.29
CA LEU A 34 0.14 5.67 9.76
C LEU A 34 0.25 7.07 9.14
N SER A 35 1.15 7.86 9.72
CA SER A 35 1.45 9.20 9.21
C SER A 35 2.20 9.15 7.88
N ARG A 36 2.13 10.24 7.10
CA ARG A 36 2.91 10.39 5.84
C ARG A 36 4.41 10.14 6.00
N ARG A 37 4.98 10.56 7.14
CA ARG A 37 6.40 10.32 7.45
C ARG A 37 6.69 8.83 7.70
N SER A 38 5.76 8.10 8.33
CA SER A 38 5.89 6.67 8.59
C SER A 38 5.86 5.89 7.27
N PHE A 39 4.90 6.19 6.40
CA PHE A 39 4.88 5.60 5.06
C PHE A 39 6.18 5.85 4.29
N ARG A 40 6.67 7.09 4.26
CA ARG A 40 7.93 7.40 3.58
C ARG A 40 9.12 6.65 4.18
N HIS A 41 9.18 6.51 5.51
CA HIS A 41 10.21 5.73 6.17
C HIS A 41 10.19 4.28 5.70
N TYR A 42 9.02 3.63 5.69
CA TYR A 42 8.90 2.24 5.26
C TYR A 42 9.18 2.04 3.76
N LEU A 43 8.70 2.94 2.89
CA LEU A 43 8.95 2.89 1.45
C LEU A 43 10.44 3.03 1.07
N GLN A 44 11.25 3.59 1.97
CA GLN A 44 12.68 3.82 1.76
C GLN A 44 13.55 2.90 2.61
N SER A 45 12.95 2.11 3.51
CA SER A 45 13.71 1.30 4.44
C SER A 45 14.25 0.06 3.76
N SER A 46 15.53 -0.24 3.99
CA SER A 46 16.14 -1.50 3.54
C SER A 46 15.80 -2.70 4.44
N ASN A 47 15.18 -2.46 5.60
CA ASN A 47 14.82 -3.50 6.56
C ASN A 47 13.30 -3.75 6.67
N ALA A 48 12.51 -3.11 5.81
CA ALA A 48 11.07 -3.28 5.76
C ALA A 48 10.65 -3.55 4.31
N GLU A 49 9.69 -4.45 4.13
CA GLU A 49 9.12 -4.76 2.83
C GLU A 49 7.65 -4.35 2.84
N MET A 50 7.26 -3.52 1.87
CA MET A 50 5.88 -3.08 1.71
C MET A 50 5.39 -3.54 0.34
N VAL A 51 4.25 -4.23 0.33
CA VAL A 51 3.63 -4.78 -0.88
C VAL A 51 2.29 -4.09 -1.09
N VAL A 52 2.03 -3.67 -2.33
CA VAL A 52 0.76 -3.06 -2.77
C VAL A 52 -0.02 -4.11 -3.56
N ALA A 53 -1.32 -4.17 -3.30
CA ALA A 53 -2.29 -4.82 -4.17
C ALA A 53 -2.89 -3.76 -5.10
N ASP A 54 -2.57 -3.84 -6.38
CA ASP A 54 -3.03 -2.91 -7.40
C ASP A 54 -4.12 -3.56 -8.26
N ALA A 55 -5.27 -2.93 -8.41
CA ALA A 55 -6.32 -3.42 -9.33
C ALA A 55 -6.03 -3.05 -10.79
N GLU A 56 -5.17 -2.05 -11.01
CA GLU A 56 -4.93 -1.42 -12.30
C GLU A 56 -3.42 -1.29 -12.53
N GLY A 57 -2.67 -2.39 -12.37
CA GLY A 57 -1.28 -2.55 -12.85
C GLY A 57 -0.28 -1.42 -12.56
#